data_AF-A5P969-F1
#
_entry.id   AF-A5P969-F1
#
_cell.length_a   1.000
_cell.length_b   1.000
_cell.length_c   1.000
_cell.angle_alpha   90.00
_cell.angle_beta   90.00
_cell.angle_gamma   90.00
#
_symmetry.space_group_name_H-M   'P 1'
#
loop_
_entity.id
_entity.type
_entity.pdbx_description
1 polymer ?
#
loop_
_entity_poly.entity_id
_entity_poly.type
_entity_poly.pdbx_seq_one_letter_code
_entity_poly.pdbx_strand_id
1 'polypeptide(L)'
;MMGLEYSLVQVAAALLAAFGSAFVRGLTGFGMAILIVPVLALALSPVDAVLLTNFLSVFIGLSEIRRLLRGAEKSAWAIIALSAFLAILLPRREALEHHPATTGGVGVLSGLMTGYAGMPGPPVVPYYVGRDIPREMAKASMLLIFTCASSVGLASGTALGVLDWRLALLALLLFPAVLFGNWLGNRASGSIEDRTWRIWVGAVLGGAALAALWKAFG
;
A
#
# COMPACT_ATOMS: atom_id res chain seq x y z
N MET A 1 21.13 2.22 -23.83
CA MET A 1 20.03 3.18 -23.52
C MET A 1 18.79 2.35 -23.19
N MET A 2 18.47 2.20 -21.90
CA MET A 2 17.37 1.33 -21.43
C MET A 2 16.02 1.98 -21.73
N GLY A 3 15.31 1.45 -22.73
CA GLY A 3 14.00 1.93 -23.16
C GLY A 3 12.89 1.58 -22.16
N LEU A 4 12.68 2.46 -21.20
CA LEU A 4 11.38 2.57 -20.56
C LEU A 4 10.42 3.15 -21.62
N GLU A 5 9.43 2.38 -22.07
CA GLU A 5 8.36 2.84 -22.98
C GLU A 5 7.37 3.77 -22.25
N TYR A 6 7.88 4.64 -21.38
CA TYR A 6 7.08 5.62 -20.66
C TYR A 6 7.37 7.00 -21.21
N SER A 7 6.31 7.74 -21.54
CA SER A 7 6.43 9.16 -21.87
C SER A 7 7.01 9.93 -20.70
N LEU A 8 7.78 10.99 -20.98
CA LEU A 8 8.36 11.87 -19.96
C LEU A 8 7.28 12.43 -19.01
N VAL A 9 6.07 12.65 -19.53
CA VAL A 9 4.90 13.07 -18.75
C VAL A 9 4.45 11.99 -17.76
N GLN A 10 4.44 10.71 -18.17
CA GLN A 10 4.05 9.60 -17.29
C GLN A 10 5.08 9.42 -16.16
N VAL A 11 6.37 9.52 -16.47
CA VAL A 11 7.44 9.43 -15.46
C VAL A 11 7.35 10.60 -14.48
N ALA A 12 7.14 11.82 -14.98
CA ALA A 12 6.98 13.00 -14.11
C ALA A 12 5.73 12.90 -13.22
N ALA A 13 4.59 12.46 -13.77
CA ALA A 13 3.38 12.23 -13.00
C ALA A 13 3.57 11.14 -11.93
N ALA A 14 4.22 10.03 -12.29
CA ALA A 14 4.54 8.96 -11.35
C ALA A 14 5.48 9.44 -10.24
N LEU A 15 6.50 10.26 -10.55
CA LEU A 15 7.39 10.86 -9.55
C LEU A 15 6.65 11.75 -8.55
N LEU A 16 5.79 12.65 -9.05
CA LEU A 16 5.00 13.54 -8.20
C LEU A 16 4.01 12.75 -7.34
N ALA A 17 3.31 11.77 -7.93
CA ALA A 17 2.39 10.89 -7.23
C ALA A 17 3.10 10.08 -6.15
N ALA A 18 4.26 9.51 -6.48
CA ALA A 18 5.06 8.71 -5.57
C ALA A 18 5.61 9.54 -4.42
N PHE A 19 6.14 10.73 -4.70
CA PHE A 19 6.59 11.68 -3.68
C PHE A 19 5.44 12.08 -2.73
N GLY A 20 4.31 12.56 -3.28
CA GLY A 20 3.16 13.01 -2.49
C GLY A 20 2.57 11.88 -1.64
N SER A 21 2.42 10.69 -2.23
CA SER A 21 1.92 9.51 -1.52
C SER A 21 2.88 9.03 -0.44
N ALA A 22 4.20 9.08 -0.70
CA ALA A 22 5.22 8.75 0.29
C ALA A 22 5.27 9.77 1.43
N PHE A 23 5.06 11.06 1.14
CA PHE A 23 4.93 12.11 2.16
C PHE A 23 3.74 11.85 3.08
N VAL A 24 2.56 11.58 2.52
CA VAL A 24 1.39 11.22 3.34
C VAL A 24 1.67 9.95 4.13
N ARG A 25 2.36 8.97 3.56
CA ARG A 25 2.77 7.77 4.30
C ARG A 25 3.74 8.03 5.43
N GLY A 26 4.74 8.89 5.24
CA GLY A 26 5.60 9.34 6.33
C GLY A 26 4.80 10.05 7.42
N LEU A 27 3.79 10.83 7.03
CA LEU A 27 2.94 11.55 7.98
C LEU A 27 2.06 10.59 8.82
N THR A 28 1.38 9.66 8.16
CA THR A 28 0.30 8.86 8.76
C THR A 28 0.72 7.45 9.17
N GLY A 29 1.79 6.90 8.59
CA GLY A 29 2.19 5.49 8.74
C GLY A 29 1.39 4.51 7.89
N PHE A 30 0.54 4.99 6.98
CA PHE A 30 -0.20 4.20 6.00
C PHE A 30 -0.46 5.10 4.76
N GLY A 31 -1.41 4.80 3.88
CA GLY A 31 -1.85 5.80 2.87
C GLY A 31 -1.13 5.77 1.52
N MET A 32 0.11 5.26 1.43
CA MET A 32 0.85 5.26 0.16
C MET A 32 0.09 4.55 -0.97
N ALA A 33 -0.34 3.31 -0.75
CA ALA A 33 -1.05 2.54 -1.77
C ALA A 33 -2.41 3.16 -2.15
N ILE A 34 -3.16 3.65 -1.16
CA ILE A 34 -4.47 4.29 -1.35
C ILE A 34 -4.36 5.52 -2.26
N LEU A 35 -3.26 6.26 -2.17
CA LEU A 35 -3.05 7.48 -2.96
C LEU A 35 -2.37 7.21 -4.29
N ILE A 36 -1.31 6.38 -4.30
CA ILE A 36 -0.48 6.21 -5.49
C ILE A 36 -1.14 5.30 -6.53
N VAL A 37 -1.87 4.25 -6.10
CA VAL A 37 -2.43 3.26 -7.02
C VAL A 37 -3.46 3.87 -7.98
N PRO A 38 -4.46 4.65 -7.51
CA PRO A 38 -5.41 5.29 -8.43
C PRO A 38 -4.74 6.22 -9.42
N VAL A 39 -3.71 6.95 -8.99
CA VAL A 39 -2.98 7.89 -9.87
C VAL A 39 -2.14 7.13 -10.90
N LEU A 40 -1.44 6.08 -10.48
CA LEU A 40 -0.67 5.24 -11.40
C LEU A 40 -1.57 4.48 -12.38
N ALA A 41 -2.75 4.04 -11.95
CA ALA A 41 -3.72 3.35 -12.81
C ALA A 41 -4.31 4.25 -13.91
N LEU A 42 -4.11 5.57 -13.86
CA LEU A 42 -4.44 6.48 -14.97
C LEU A 42 -3.40 6.42 -16.10
N ALA A 43 -2.18 5.98 -15.80
CA ALA A 43 -1.06 5.97 -16.74
C ALA A 43 -0.57 4.54 -17.07
N LEU A 44 -0.79 3.58 -16.19
CA LEU A 44 -0.34 2.19 -16.25
C LEU A 44 -1.55 1.26 -16.16
N SER A 45 -1.35 -0.03 -16.48
CA SER A 45 -2.38 -1.03 -16.20
C SER A 45 -2.64 -1.12 -14.68
N PRO A 46 -3.87 -1.48 -14.24
CA PRO A 46 -4.17 -1.63 -12.82
C PRO A 46 -3.24 -2.63 -12.11
N VAL A 47 -2.83 -3.69 -12.81
CA VAL A 47 -1.90 -4.70 -12.30
C VAL A 47 -0.51 -4.10 -12.07
N ASP A 48 0.00 -3.36 -13.04
CA ASP A 48 1.31 -2.70 -12.94
C ASP A 48 1.33 -1.65 -11.83
N ALA A 49 0.25 -0.88 -11.67
CA ALA A 49 0.13 0.11 -10.60
C ALA A 49 0.23 -0.55 -9.21
N VAL A 50 -0.41 -1.70 -9.01
CA VAL A 50 -0.36 -2.45 -7.74
C VAL A 50 1.03 -3.07 -7.53
N LEU A 51 1.61 -3.70 -8.56
CA LEU A 51 2.94 -4.30 -8.46
C LEU A 51 4.03 -3.26 -8.21
N LEU A 52 3.99 -2.12 -8.91
CA LEU A 52 4.91 -0.99 -8.70
C LEU A 52 4.80 -0.46 -7.27
N THR A 53 3.57 -0.33 -6.76
CA THR A 53 3.32 0.09 -5.37
C THR A 53 3.91 -0.91 -4.37
N ASN A 54 3.76 -2.21 -4.61
CA ASN A 54 4.34 -3.25 -3.76
C ASN A 54 5.87 -3.20 -3.75
N PHE A 55 6.51 -2.98 -4.91
CA PHE A 55 7.95 -2.77 -4.97
C PHE A 55 8.38 -1.58 -4.09
N LEU A 56 7.71 -0.43 -4.25
CA LEU A 56 8.04 0.75 -3.46
C LEU A 56 7.83 0.51 -1.95
N SER A 57 6.71 -0.11 -1.56
CA SER A 57 6.42 -0.47 -0.17
C SER A 57 7.50 -1.38 0.42
N VAL A 58 7.92 -2.40 -0.33
CA VAL A 58 9.01 -3.31 0.09
C VAL A 58 10.33 -2.57 0.21
N PHE A 59 10.72 -1.77 -0.79
CA PHE A 59 11.99 -1.05 -0.76
C PHE A 59 12.08 -0.11 0.45
N ILE A 60 11.00 0.62 0.75
CA ILE A 60 11.00 1.52 1.91
C ILE A 60 10.97 0.70 3.20
N GLY A 61 10.14 -0.34 3.27
CA GLY A 61 10.07 -1.24 4.42
C GLY A 61 11.42 -1.88 4.76
N LEU A 62 12.17 -2.30 3.75
CA LEU A 62 13.53 -2.81 3.88
C LEU A 62 14.50 -1.73 4.36
N SER A 63 14.42 -0.52 3.80
CA SER A 63 15.29 0.60 4.20
C SER A 63 15.09 1.00 5.66
N GLU A 64 13.90 0.77 6.21
CA GLU A 64 13.51 1.16 7.57
C GLU A 64 13.34 -0.06 8.49
N ILE A 65 13.74 -1.26 8.05
CA ILE A 65 13.35 -2.53 8.68
C ILE A 65 13.75 -2.60 10.15
N ARG A 66 14.96 -2.13 10.50
CA ARG A 66 15.44 -2.13 11.90
C ARG A 66 14.56 -1.27 12.80
N ARG A 67 14.05 -0.15 12.28
CA ARG A 67 13.15 0.75 13.01
C ARG A 67 11.76 0.12 13.16
N LEU A 68 11.25 -0.48 12.08
CA LEU A 68 9.95 -1.16 12.08
C LEU A 68 9.93 -2.32 13.08
N LEU A 69 10.95 -3.17 13.05
CA LEU A 69 11.07 -4.33 13.93
C LEU A 69 11.18 -3.95 15.42
N ARG A 70 11.86 -2.85 15.73
CA ARG A 70 12.01 -2.36 17.13
C ARG A 70 10.80 -1.60 17.64
N GLY A 71 10.08 -0.91 16.75
CA GLY A 71 8.94 -0.06 17.11
C GLY A 71 7.58 -0.77 17.04
N ALA A 72 7.48 -1.92 16.37
CA ALA A 72 6.23 -2.64 16.23
C ALA A 72 5.74 -3.23 17.55
N GLU A 73 4.42 -3.15 17.77
CA GLU A 73 3.74 -3.71 18.92
C GLU A 73 3.54 -5.23 18.75
N LYS A 74 3.36 -5.98 19.85
CA LYS A 74 3.29 -7.45 19.84
C LYS A 74 2.15 -7.98 18.97
N SER A 75 1.01 -7.29 18.90
CA SER A 75 -0.10 -7.70 18.04
C SER A 75 0.26 -7.67 16.56
N ALA A 76 1.22 -6.84 16.12
CA ALA A 76 1.66 -6.81 14.72
C ALA A 76 2.20 -8.17 14.29
N TRP A 77 3.01 -8.79 15.15
CA TRP A 77 3.57 -10.10 14.93
C TRP A 77 2.50 -11.20 14.93
N ALA A 78 1.53 -11.11 15.85
CA ALA A 78 0.40 -12.04 15.88
C ALA A 78 -0.45 -11.94 14.61
N ILE A 79 -0.74 -10.72 14.14
CA ILE A 79 -1.51 -10.48 12.91
C ILE A 79 -0.76 -11.05 11.71
N ILE A 80 0.55 -10.82 11.60
CA ILE A 80 1.38 -11.35 10.51
C ILE A 80 1.37 -12.89 10.53
N ALA A 81 1.61 -13.49 11.69
CA ALA A 81 1.65 -14.95 11.85
C ALA A 81 0.30 -15.61 11.53
N LEU A 82 -0.80 -15.05 12.06
CA LEU A 82 -2.15 -15.55 11.81
C LEU A 82 -2.53 -15.41 10.33
N SER A 83 -2.20 -14.28 9.71
CA SER A 83 -2.47 -14.04 8.28
C SER A 83 -1.71 -15.03 7.41
N ALA A 84 -0.43 -15.29 7.72
CA ALA A 84 0.38 -16.28 7.02
C ALA A 84 -0.19 -17.70 7.19
N PHE A 85 -0.59 -18.06 8.42
CA PHE A 85 -1.19 -19.37 8.70
C PHE A 85 -2.50 -19.58 7.93
N LEU A 86 -3.42 -18.60 7.95
CA LEU A 86 -4.69 -18.66 7.21
C LEU A 86 -4.47 -18.71 5.69
N ALA A 87 -3.50 -17.96 5.16
CA ALA A 87 -3.17 -17.99 3.74
C ALA A 87 -2.72 -19.38 3.26
N ILE A 88 -2.00 -20.13 4.10
CA ILE A 88 -1.57 -21.50 3.80
C ILE A 88 -2.75 -22.48 3.85
N LEU A 89 -3.72 -22.25 4.74
CA LEU A 89 -4.89 -23.14 4.91
C LEU A 89 -5.98 -22.92 3.85
N LEU A 90 -6.00 -21.78 3.16
CA LEU A 90 -7.03 -21.49 2.16
C LEU A 90 -6.86 -22.40 0.92
N PRO A 91 -7.87 -23.22 0.57
CA PRO A 91 -7.82 -24.05 -0.63
C PRO A 91 -7.69 -23.18 -1.87
N ARG A 92 -6.74 -23.50 -2.76
CA ARG A 92 -6.70 -22.93 -4.11
C ARG A 92 -7.98 -23.35 -4.84
N ARG A 93 -8.92 -22.42 -4.99
CA ARG A 93 -10.12 -22.67 -5.79
C ARG A 93 -9.85 -22.30 -7.24
N GLU A 94 -10.07 -23.26 -8.12
CA GLU A 94 -10.01 -23.03 -9.57
C GLU A 94 -11.11 -22.05 -9.98
N ALA A 95 -10.83 -21.27 -11.03
CA ALA A 95 -11.77 -20.32 -11.60
C ALA A 95 -12.98 -21.08 -12.13
N LEU A 96 -14.06 -21.12 -11.35
CA LEU A 96 -15.36 -21.63 -11.80
C LEU A 96 -15.85 -20.82 -13.01
N GLU A 97 -16.75 -21.36 -13.82
CA GLU A 97 -17.35 -20.61 -14.93
C GLU A 97 -18.31 -19.54 -14.36
N HIS A 98 -18.13 -18.26 -14.74
CA HIS A 98 -18.85 -17.14 -14.10
C HIS A 98 -19.73 -16.32 -15.06
N HIS A 99 -20.94 -16.01 -14.61
CA HIS A 99 -21.91 -15.11 -15.22
C HIS A 99 -21.42 -13.64 -15.21
N PRO A 100 -21.61 -12.82 -16.27
CA PRO A 100 -21.02 -11.48 -16.38
C PRO A 100 -21.31 -10.55 -15.19
N ALA A 101 -22.51 -10.65 -14.60
CA ALA A 101 -22.91 -9.86 -13.45
C ALA A 101 -22.20 -10.25 -12.13
N THR A 102 -21.90 -11.54 -11.92
CA THR A 102 -21.15 -11.99 -10.73
C THR A 102 -19.66 -11.72 -10.89
N THR A 103 -19.12 -11.82 -12.10
CA THR A 103 -17.74 -11.42 -12.43
C THR A 103 -17.52 -9.92 -12.22
N GLY A 104 -18.48 -9.08 -12.64
CA GLY A 104 -18.42 -7.63 -12.42
C GLY A 104 -18.47 -7.28 -10.93
N GLY A 105 -19.41 -7.86 -10.19
CA GLY A 105 -19.54 -7.64 -8.74
C GLY A 105 -18.32 -8.12 -7.95
N VAL A 106 -17.82 -9.33 -8.24
CA VAL A 106 -16.60 -9.88 -7.62
C VAL A 106 -15.36 -9.12 -8.06
N GLY A 107 -15.28 -8.63 -9.29
CA GLY A 107 -14.18 -7.78 -9.78
C GLY A 107 -14.15 -6.42 -9.08
N VAL A 108 -15.31 -5.80 -8.83
CA VAL A 108 -15.41 -4.56 -8.06
C VAL A 108 -15.11 -4.80 -6.58
N LEU A 109 -15.66 -5.86 -5.98
CA LEU A 109 -15.39 -6.22 -4.58
C LEU A 109 -13.93 -6.62 -4.38
N SER A 110 -13.37 -7.43 -5.28
CA SER A 110 -11.96 -7.83 -5.27
C SER A 110 -11.07 -6.65 -5.60
N GLY A 111 -11.47 -5.72 -6.47
CA GLY A 111 -10.73 -4.49 -6.78
C GLY A 111 -10.77 -3.47 -5.64
N LEU A 112 -11.89 -3.32 -4.95
CA LEU A 112 -12.02 -2.54 -3.71
C LEU A 112 -11.24 -3.20 -2.59
N MET A 113 -11.37 -4.51 -2.43
CA MET A 113 -10.63 -5.30 -1.47
C MET A 113 -9.15 -5.36 -1.83
N THR A 114 -8.71 -5.26 -3.08
CA THR A 114 -7.29 -5.23 -3.49
C THR A 114 -6.73 -3.81 -3.43
N GLY A 115 -7.55 -2.80 -3.71
CA GLY A 115 -7.23 -1.40 -3.45
C GLY A 115 -7.11 -1.11 -1.94
N TYR A 116 -7.96 -1.74 -1.13
CA TYR A 116 -7.82 -1.81 0.33
C TYR A 116 -6.73 -2.80 0.78
N ALA A 117 -6.55 -3.96 0.13
CA ALA A 117 -5.64 -5.06 0.51
C ALA A 117 -4.22 -4.90 -0.01
N GLY A 118 -3.98 -3.95 -0.91
CA GLY A 118 -2.65 -3.36 -1.12
C GLY A 118 -2.14 -2.67 0.15
N MET A 119 -3.02 -2.47 1.14
CA MET A 119 -2.68 -2.35 2.54
C MET A 119 -3.12 -3.62 3.29
N PRO A 120 -2.31 -4.19 4.17
CA PRO A 120 -2.76 -5.31 4.96
C PRO A 120 -3.96 -4.89 5.82
N GLY A 121 -5.04 -5.63 5.62
CA GLY A 121 -6.19 -5.69 6.51
C GLY A 121 -7.05 -4.42 6.56
N PRO A 122 -8.32 -4.51 6.14
CA PRO A 122 -9.35 -3.51 6.43
C PRO A 122 -9.46 -3.06 7.91
N PRO A 123 -9.08 -3.87 8.94
CA PRO A 123 -9.11 -3.39 10.32
C PRO A 123 -7.76 -2.86 10.84
N VAL A 124 -6.62 -2.99 10.14
CA VAL A 124 -5.30 -2.70 10.74
C VAL A 124 -5.16 -1.23 11.14
N VAL A 125 -5.52 -0.31 10.25
CA VAL A 125 -5.42 1.12 10.54
C VAL A 125 -6.41 1.53 11.64
N PRO A 126 -7.72 1.23 11.55
CA PRO A 126 -8.65 1.51 12.66
C PRO A 126 -8.28 0.83 13.98
N TYR A 127 -7.71 -0.38 13.95
CA TYR A 127 -7.28 -1.12 15.14
C TYR A 127 -6.18 -0.37 15.90
N TYR A 128 -5.11 0.05 15.22
CA TYR A 128 -4.01 0.78 15.87
C TYR A 128 -4.40 2.22 16.21
N VAL A 129 -5.19 2.88 15.36
CA VAL A 129 -5.65 4.26 15.55
C VAL A 129 -6.77 4.37 16.58
N GLY A 130 -7.47 3.27 16.89
CA GLY A 130 -8.48 3.21 17.95
C GLY A 130 -7.91 2.91 19.33
N ARG A 131 -6.63 2.49 19.42
CA ARG A 131 -5.99 2.09 20.67
C ARG A 131 -5.19 3.22 21.30
N ASP A 132 -5.12 3.20 22.63
CA ASP A 132 -4.21 4.06 23.39
C ASP A 132 -2.78 3.52 23.34
N ILE A 133 -2.15 3.71 22.19
CA ILE A 133 -0.75 3.42 21.94
C ILE A 133 -0.07 4.65 21.34
N PRO A 134 1.23 4.87 21.59
CA PRO A 134 1.97 5.98 21.00
C PRO A 134 1.92 5.92 19.46
N ARG A 135 1.77 7.08 18.81
CA ARG A 135 1.72 7.17 17.34
C ARG A 135 2.88 6.45 16.65
N GLU A 136 4.09 6.52 17.21
CA GLU A 136 5.27 5.90 16.60
C GLU A 136 5.16 4.37 16.57
N MET A 137 4.65 3.77 17.65
CA MET A 137 4.41 2.32 17.72
C MET A 137 3.30 1.90 16.76
N ALA A 138 2.22 2.68 16.67
CA ALA A 138 1.14 2.44 15.70
C ALA A 138 1.69 2.47 14.26
N LYS A 139 2.43 3.52 13.90
CA LYS A 139 3.05 3.68 12.57
C LYS A 139 4.01 2.53 12.26
N ALA A 140 4.90 2.19 13.18
CA ALA A 140 5.85 1.09 12.99
C ALA A 140 5.14 -0.26 12.79
N SER A 141 4.10 -0.53 13.57
CA SER A 141 3.30 -1.75 13.48
C SER A 141 2.59 -1.85 12.13
N MET A 142 1.89 -0.80 11.72
CA MET A 142 1.22 -0.75 10.42
C MET A 142 2.24 -0.95 9.30
N LEU A 143 3.30 -0.13 9.25
CA LEU A 143 4.32 -0.21 8.20
C LEU A 143 5.00 -1.59 8.11
N LEU A 144 5.22 -2.27 9.24
CA LEU A 144 5.78 -3.62 9.25
C LEU A 144 4.82 -4.62 8.57
N ILE A 145 3.55 -4.64 8.99
CA ILE A 145 2.54 -5.51 8.38
C ILE A 145 2.44 -5.19 6.88
N PHE A 146 2.52 -3.90 6.51
CA PHE A 146 2.38 -3.43 5.13
C PHE A 146 3.53 -3.94 4.26
N THR A 147 4.74 -3.92 4.81
CA THR A 147 5.94 -4.45 4.16
C THR A 147 5.82 -5.95 3.92
N CYS A 148 5.35 -6.71 4.92
CA CYS A 148 5.12 -8.14 4.78
C CYS A 148 4.06 -8.44 3.70
N ALA A 149 2.92 -7.74 3.72
CA ALA A 149 1.87 -7.93 2.73
C ALA A 149 2.32 -7.59 1.31
N SER A 150 3.04 -6.48 1.11
CA SER A 150 3.61 -6.15 -0.20
C SER A 150 4.64 -7.19 -0.67
N SER A 151 5.41 -7.79 0.25
CA SER A 151 6.34 -8.88 -0.10
C SER A 151 5.60 -10.11 -0.61
N VAL A 152 4.49 -10.49 0.04
CA VAL A 152 3.59 -11.56 -0.43
C VAL A 152 2.97 -11.20 -1.77
N GLY A 153 2.56 -9.94 -1.97
CA GLY A 153 2.03 -9.44 -3.24
C GLY A 153 3.01 -9.60 -4.40
N LEU A 154 4.29 -9.27 -4.18
CA LEU A 154 5.34 -9.49 -5.19
C LEU A 154 5.60 -10.99 -5.44
N ALA A 155 5.68 -11.80 -4.38
CA ALA A 155 5.87 -13.24 -4.51
C ALA A 155 4.73 -13.90 -5.31
N SER A 156 3.48 -13.50 -5.05
CA SER A 156 2.32 -13.93 -5.83
C SER A 156 2.40 -13.45 -7.28
N GLY A 157 2.80 -12.20 -7.53
CA GLY A 157 3.00 -11.69 -8.88
C GLY A 157 4.06 -12.46 -9.66
N THR A 158 5.15 -12.87 -9.01
CA THR A 158 6.16 -13.76 -9.61
C THR A 158 5.60 -15.14 -9.89
N ALA A 159 4.87 -15.75 -8.94
CA ALA A 159 4.28 -17.08 -9.11
C ALA A 159 3.24 -17.12 -10.25
N LEU A 160 2.53 -16.01 -10.49
CA LEU A 160 1.57 -15.86 -11.57
C LEU A 160 2.21 -15.48 -12.91
N GLY A 161 3.53 -15.23 -12.96
CA GLY A 161 4.24 -14.85 -14.18
C GLY A 161 3.89 -13.45 -14.71
N VAL A 162 3.24 -12.60 -13.90
CA VAL A 162 2.79 -11.24 -14.29
C VAL A 162 3.82 -10.15 -13.95
N LEU A 163 4.92 -10.52 -13.28
CA LEU A 163 5.90 -9.57 -12.80
C LEU A 163 6.93 -9.24 -13.88
N ASP A 164 6.87 -8.02 -14.41
CA ASP A 164 7.86 -7.48 -15.36
C ASP A 164 9.03 -6.82 -14.62
N TRP A 165 10.26 -7.10 -15.07
CA TRP A 165 11.49 -6.46 -14.59
C TRP A 165 11.49 -4.94 -14.77
N ARG A 166 10.77 -4.42 -15.77
CA ARG A 166 10.61 -2.98 -16.00
C ARG A 166 9.97 -2.27 -14.82
N LEU A 167 9.05 -2.92 -14.11
CA LEU A 167 8.42 -2.36 -12.92
C LEU A 167 9.42 -2.22 -11.76
N ALA A 168 10.36 -3.16 -11.64
CA ALA A 168 11.43 -3.06 -10.65
C ALA A 168 12.38 -1.89 -10.96
N LEU A 169 12.70 -1.67 -12.24
CA LEU A 169 13.50 -0.52 -12.68
C LEU A 169 12.78 0.81 -12.46
N LEU A 170 11.48 0.88 -12.79
CA LEU A 170 10.66 2.06 -12.53
C LEU A 170 10.55 2.31 -11.01
N ALA A 171 10.35 1.26 -10.20
CA ALA A 171 10.35 1.39 -8.74
C ALA A 171 11.67 1.96 -8.25
N LEU A 172 12.80 1.46 -8.76
CA LEU A 172 14.13 1.93 -8.39
C LEU A 172 14.35 3.40 -8.80
N LEU A 173 13.81 3.81 -9.95
CA LEU A 173 13.84 5.21 -10.42
C LEU A 173 13.02 6.13 -9.52
N LEU A 174 11.84 5.69 -9.08
CA LEU A 174 10.94 6.45 -8.20
C LEU A 174 11.43 6.43 -6.73
N PHE A 175 12.25 5.45 -6.36
CA PHE A 175 12.64 5.17 -4.98
C PHE A 175 13.31 6.36 -4.26
N PRO A 176 14.25 7.13 -4.86
CA PRO A 176 14.83 8.31 -4.21
C PRO A 176 13.80 9.38 -3.85
N ALA A 177 12.85 9.66 -4.76
CA ALA A 177 11.78 10.63 -4.52
C ALA A 177 10.86 10.15 -3.40
N VAL A 178 10.58 8.85 -3.37
CA VAL A 178 9.77 8.19 -2.34
C VAL A 178 10.47 8.21 -0.98
N LEU A 179 11.77 7.91 -0.91
CA LEU A 179 12.55 8.03 0.32
C LEU A 179 12.52 9.45 0.86
N PHE A 180 12.70 10.43 -0.02
CA PHE A 180 12.69 11.85 0.34
C PHE A 180 11.31 12.29 0.86
N GLY A 181 10.22 11.93 0.15
CA GLY A 181 8.85 12.21 0.60
C GLY A 181 8.55 11.55 1.95
N ASN A 182 8.87 10.27 2.10
CA ASN A 182 8.66 9.53 3.35
C ASN A 182 9.46 10.11 4.52
N TRP A 183 10.71 10.51 4.28
CA TRP A 183 11.55 11.18 5.28
C TRP A 183 10.93 12.51 5.72
N LEU A 184 10.50 13.34 4.76
CA LEU A 184 9.88 14.64 5.05
C LEU A 184 8.57 14.47 5.82
N GLY A 185 7.74 13.51 5.43
CA GLY A 185 6.49 13.18 6.13
C GLY A 185 6.73 12.67 7.55
N ASN A 186 7.73 11.81 7.74
CA ASN A 186 8.10 11.31 9.08
C ASN A 186 8.61 12.43 9.97
N ARG A 187 9.42 13.35 9.43
CA ARG A 187 9.90 14.52 10.16
C ARG A 187 8.75 15.45 10.56
N ALA A 188 7.81 15.72 9.65
CA ALA A 188 6.61 16.51 9.93
C ALA A 188 5.70 15.84 10.98
N SER A 189 5.57 14.52 10.94
CA SER A 189 4.80 13.74 11.93
C SER A 189 5.43 13.78 13.33
N GLY A 190 6.75 13.95 13.43
CA GLY A 190 7.45 14.08 14.71
C GLY A 190 6.97 15.25 15.56
N SER A 191 6.56 16.36 14.92
CA SER A 191 6.08 17.58 15.58
C SER A 191 4.56 17.61 15.84
N ILE A 192 3.82 16.57 15.47
CA ILE A 192 2.35 16.55 15.57
C ILE A 192 1.92 15.77 16.81
N GLU A 193 1.00 16.33 17.58
CA GLU A 193 0.35 15.68 18.72
C GLU A 193 -0.49 14.47 18.27
N ASP A 194 -0.56 13.42 19.10
CA ASP A 194 -1.24 12.16 18.80
C ASP A 194 -2.71 12.36 18.40
N ARG A 195 -3.44 13.29 19.03
CA ARG A 195 -4.83 13.62 18.65
C ARG A 195 -4.92 14.14 17.22
N THR A 196 -4.07 15.11 16.89
CA THR A 196 -4.03 15.71 15.55
C THR A 196 -3.62 14.67 14.51
N TRP A 197 -2.64 13.83 14.83
CA TRP A 197 -2.26 12.71 13.96
C TRP A 197 -3.44 11.77 13.66
N ARG A 198 -4.22 11.37 14.68
CA ARG A 198 -5.42 10.51 14.48
C ARG A 198 -6.47 11.18 13.59
N ILE A 199 -6.65 12.50 13.69
CA ILE A 199 -7.56 13.25 12.81
C ILE A 199 -7.09 13.19 11.37
N TRP A 200 -5.79 13.42 11.11
CA TRP A 200 -5.22 13.31 9.75
C TRP A 200 -5.37 11.90 9.18
N VAL A 201 -5.10 10.87 9.99
CA VAL A 201 -5.34 9.47 9.61
C VAL A 201 -6.81 9.24 9.24
N GLY A 202 -7.73 9.68 10.11
CA GLY A 202 -9.17 9.57 9.86
C GLY A 202 -9.63 10.31 8.60
N ALA A 203 -9.09 11.49 8.34
CA ALA A 203 -9.39 12.27 7.14
C ALA A 203 -8.93 11.58 5.86
N VAL A 204 -7.71 11.01 5.85
CA VAL A 204 -7.20 10.24 4.70
C VAL A 204 -8.03 8.99 4.45
N LEU A 205 -8.39 8.24 5.51
CA LEU A 205 -9.26 7.06 5.40
C LEU A 205 -10.67 7.43 4.93
N GLY A 206 -11.26 8.47 5.52
CA GLY A 206 -12.60 8.94 5.17
C GLY A 206 -12.66 9.44 3.73
N GLY A 207 -11.68 10.22 3.30
CA GLY A 207 -11.57 10.68 1.92
C GLY A 207 -11.43 9.53 0.92
N ALA A 208 -10.59 8.53 1.24
CA ALA A 208 -10.44 7.33 0.41
C ALA A 208 -11.74 6.50 0.33
N ALA A 209 -12.44 6.33 1.45
CA ALA A 209 -13.72 5.63 1.51
C ALA A 209 -14.79 6.36 0.68
N LEU A 210 -14.88 7.69 0.78
CA LEU A 210 -15.81 8.50 -0.01
C LEU A 210 -15.49 8.41 -1.52
N ALA A 211 -14.23 8.49 -1.90
CA ALA A 211 -13.81 8.34 -3.30
C ALA A 211 -14.16 6.95 -3.86
N ALA A 212 -13.97 5.90 -3.07
CA ALA A 212 -14.35 4.54 -3.44
C ALA A 212 -15.87 4.38 -3.61
N LEU A 213 -16.67 4.94 -2.69
CA LEU A 213 -18.13 4.94 -2.78
C LEU A 213 -18.62 5.69 -4.01
N TRP A 214 -18.05 6.87 -4.29
CA TRP A 214 -18.41 7.64 -5.49
C TRP A 214 -18.23 6.79 -6.75
N LYS A 215 -17.08 6.12 -6.90
CA LYS A 215 -16.77 5.28 -8.05
C LYS A 215 -17.66 4.03 -8.16
N ALA A 216 -18.25 3.57 -7.05
CA ALA A 216 -19.12 2.40 -7.05
C ALA A 216 -20.56 2.73 -7.49
N PHE A 217 -21.01 3.98 -7.32
CA PHE A 217 -22.40 4.41 -7.52
C PHE A 217 -22.59 5.50 -8.59
N GLY A 218 -21.52 6.00 -9.21
CA GLY A 218 -21.54 7.00 -10.29
C GLY A 218 -20.63 6.61 -11.45
#